data_AF-U2J7Y8-F1
#
_entry.id   AF-U2J7Y8-F1
#
_cell.length_a   1.000
_cell.length_b   1.000
_cell.length_c   1.000
_cell.angle_alpha   90.00
_cell.angle_beta   90.00
_cell.angle_gamma   90.00
#
_symmetry.space_group_name_H-M   'P 1'
#
loop_
_entity.id
_entity.type
_entity.pdbx_description
1 polymer ?
#
loop_
_entity_poly.entity_id
_entity_poly.type
_entity_poly.pdbx_seq_one_letter_code
_entity_poly.pdbx_strand_id
1 'polypeptide(L)'
;MISVASMRVVAYNIKEFEKELLAKANAKVHDLTLISNGLSFSTIHYAKGKEVIIISDEDQLDRPLLEALWQIGVRKIITRSMTLNHIDIHYASTLKMHIANTPSKDPSPESIAMQTIVNLHNWGNNKCLGNACHCSFDCENKKHLLNK
;
A
#
# COMPACT_ATOMS: atom_id res chain seq x y z
N MET A 1 20.55 6.07 14.62
CA MET A 1 19.78 5.28 13.63
C MET A 1 18.35 5.26 14.11
N ILE A 2 17.42 5.91 13.40
CA ILE A 2 15.99 5.83 13.74
C ILE A 2 15.52 4.45 13.27
N SER A 3 15.15 3.59 14.22
CA SER A 3 14.60 2.27 13.91
C SER A 3 13.24 2.46 13.23
N VAL A 4 13.13 2.12 11.94
CA VAL A 4 11.85 2.06 11.25
C VAL A 4 11.10 0.82 11.75
N ALA A 5 9.83 0.96 12.16
CA ALA A 5 9.05 -0.22 12.51
C ALA A 5 8.81 -1.07 11.25
N SER A 6 9.19 -2.35 11.31
CA SER A 6 8.94 -3.30 10.25
C SER A 6 7.43 -3.52 10.09
N MET A 7 6.95 -3.56 8.84
CA MET A 7 5.53 -3.75 8.52
C MET A 7 5.33 -5.10 7.86
N ARG A 8 4.19 -5.73 8.10
CA ARG A 8 3.81 -7.00 7.46
C ARG A 8 2.97 -6.74 6.22
N VAL A 9 3.51 -7.08 5.06
CA VAL A 9 2.94 -6.68 3.76
C VAL A 9 2.79 -7.89 2.85
N VAL A 10 1.74 -7.89 2.05
CA VAL A 10 1.64 -8.74 0.85
C VAL A 10 1.48 -7.87 -0.38
N ALA A 11 2.21 -8.17 -1.45
CA ALA A 11 2.11 -7.50 -2.73
C ALA A 11 1.56 -8.46 -3.78
N TYR A 12 0.47 -8.08 -4.44
CA TYR A 12 -0.20 -8.84 -5.49
C TYR A 12 0.22 -8.38 -6.88
N ASN A 13 -0.11 -9.21 -7.87
CA ASN A 13 0.16 -9.00 -9.28
C ASN A 13 1.62 -8.58 -9.57
N ILE A 14 2.57 -9.21 -8.89
CA ILE A 14 4.00 -8.91 -9.03
C ILE A 14 4.57 -9.62 -10.26
N LYS A 15 5.02 -8.82 -11.23
CA LYS A 15 5.73 -9.28 -12.44
C LYS A 15 7.18 -9.63 -12.09
N GLU A 16 7.80 -10.49 -12.90
CA GLU A 16 9.15 -11.02 -12.60
C GLU A 16 10.19 -9.92 -12.41
N PHE A 17 10.19 -8.90 -13.29
CA PHE A 17 11.11 -7.77 -13.22
C PHE A 17 10.92 -6.90 -11.97
N GLU A 18 9.73 -6.90 -11.36
CA GLU A 18 9.42 -6.06 -10.19
C GLU A 18 9.98 -6.65 -8.89
N LYS A 19 10.17 -7.97 -8.84
CA LYS A 19 10.63 -8.68 -7.64
C LYS A 19 11.96 -8.14 -7.15
N GLU A 20 12.94 -8.01 -8.06
CA GLU A 20 14.27 -7.52 -7.71
C GLU A 20 14.24 -6.04 -7.31
N LEU A 21 13.45 -5.23 -8.01
CA LEU A 21 13.31 -3.80 -7.74
C LEU A 21 12.71 -3.53 -6.36
N LEU A 22 11.62 -4.22 -6.02
CA LEU A 22 10.98 -4.12 -4.71
C LEU A 22 11.90 -4.64 -3.60
N ALA A 23 12.60 -5.75 -3.83
CA ALA A 23 13.54 -6.30 -2.85
C ALA A 23 14.71 -5.34 -2.56
N LYS A 24 15.29 -4.75 -3.62
CA LYS A 24 16.37 -3.75 -3.53
C LYS A 24 15.90 -2.51 -2.79
N ALA A 25 14.76 -1.95 -3.17
CA ALA A 25 14.20 -0.77 -2.51
C ALA A 25 13.88 -1.04 -1.03
N ASN A 26 13.30 -2.21 -0.70
CA ASN A 26 12.92 -2.57 0.67
C ASN A 26 14.13 -2.73 1.61
N ALA A 27 15.29 -3.15 1.10
CA ALA A 27 16.50 -3.36 1.89
C ALA A 27 16.28 -4.19 3.19
N LYS A 28 15.35 -5.16 3.13
CA LYS A 28 14.93 -6.03 4.27
C LYS A 28 14.33 -5.29 5.47
N VAL A 29 13.82 -4.08 5.29
CA VAL A 29 13.17 -3.31 6.37
C VAL A 29 11.77 -3.86 6.69
N HIS A 30 10.95 -4.12 5.68
CA HIS A 30 9.59 -4.66 5.84
C HIS A 30 9.52 -6.16 5.48
N ASP A 31 8.60 -6.89 6.11
CA ASP A 31 8.27 -8.28 5.78
C ASP A 31 7.34 -8.31 4.55
N LEU A 32 7.95 -8.40 3.36
CA LEU A 32 7.24 -8.45 2.08
C LEU A 32 7.01 -9.90 1.64
N THR A 33 5.74 -10.25 1.42
CA THR A 33 5.36 -11.44 0.66
C THR A 33 4.94 -11.03 -0.74
N LEU A 34 5.62 -11.52 -1.78
CA LEU A 34 5.32 -11.17 -3.18
C LEU A 34 4.53 -12.30 -3.85
N ILE A 35 3.38 -11.97 -4.43
CA ILE A 35 2.44 -12.89 -5.07
C ILE A 35 2.29 -12.47 -6.54
N SER A 36 2.49 -13.42 -7.46
CA SER A 36 2.33 -13.16 -8.89
C SER A 36 0.88 -13.12 -9.36
N ASN A 37 -0.05 -13.71 -8.60
CA ASN A 37 -1.48 -13.62 -8.90
C ASN A 37 -2.06 -12.28 -8.45
N GLY A 38 -3.08 -11.80 -9.16
CA GLY A 38 -3.88 -10.64 -8.75
C GLY A 38 -4.70 -10.90 -7.49
N LEU A 39 -5.13 -9.83 -6.85
CA LEU A 39 -5.98 -9.86 -5.66
C LEU A 39 -7.43 -10.19 -6.05
N SER A 40 -7.98 -11.22 -5.41
CA SER A 40 -9.37 -11.64 -5.56
C SER A 40 -9.79 -12.47 -4.35
N PHE A 41 -11.05 -12.89 -4.27
CA PHE A 41 -11.50 -13.78 -3.21
C PHE A 41 -10.77 -15.14 -3.16
N SER A 42 -10.21 -15.62 -4.27
CA SER A 42 -9.43 -16.86 -4.27
C SER A 42 -8.03 -16.66 -3.71
N THR A 43 -7.47 -15.45 -3.79
CA THR A 43 -6.09 -15.11 -3.39
C THR A 43 -6.00 -14.27 -2.12
N ILE A 44 -7.12 -13.76 -1.59
CA ILE A 44 -7.17 -12.90 -0.39
C ILE A 44 -6.54 -13.54 0.86
N HIS A 45 -6.48 -14.87 0.91
CA HIS A 45 -5.90 -15.61 2.03
C HIS A 45 -4.41 -15.28 2.26
N TYR A 46 -3.67 -14.82 1.25
CA TYR A 46 -2.28 -14.36 1.42
C TYR A 46 -2.16 -13.06 2.25
N ALA A 47 -3.24 -12.30 2.40
CA ALA A 47 -3.26 -11.09 3.24
C ALA A 47 -3.54 -11.37 4.73
N LYS A 48 -3.84 -12.61 5.11
CA LYS A 48 -4.07 -12.95 6.53
C LYS A 48 -2.83 -12.65 7.38
N GLY A 49 -3.01 -11.91 8.46
CA GLY A 49 -1.92 -11.50 9.35
C GLY A 49 -1.02 -10.41 8.80
N LYS A 50 -1.36 -9.82 7.64
CA LYS A 50 -0.69 -8.65 7.05
C LYS A 50 -1.52 -7.41 7.36
N GLU A 51 -0.84 -6.29 7.60
CA GLU A 51 -1.50 -5.00 7.88
C GLU A 51 -1.62 -4.13 6.62
N VAL A 52 -0.75 -4.36 5.62
CA VAL A 52 -0.70 -3.63 4.35
C VAL A 52 -0.83 -4.59 3.18
N ILE A 53 -1.60 -4.20 2.16
CA ILE A 53 -1.51 -4.80 0.83
C ILE A 53 -0.89 -3.81 -0.17
N ILE A 54 -0.12 -4.33 -1.12
CA ILE A 54 0.35 -3.62 -2.31
C ILE A 54 -0.33 -4.23 -3.52
N ILE A 55 -0.92 -3.41 -4.39
CA ILE A 55 -1.66 -3.83 -5.59
C ILE A 55 -1.21 -3.06 -6.83
N SER A 56 -1.66 -3.47 -8.01
CA SER A 56 -1.57 -2.66 -9.24
C SER A 56 -2.95 -2.20 -9.71
N ASP A 57 -2.98 -1.40 -10.77
CA ASP A 57 -4.21 -0.96 -11.46
C ASP A 57 -5.00 -2.10 -12.12
N GLU A 58 -4.41 -3.29 -12.21
CA GLU A 58 -5.06 -4.51 -12.70
C GLU A 58 -5.91 -5.19 -11.60
N ASP A 59 -5.70 -4.86 -10.32
CA ASP A 59 -6.45 -5.41 -9.19
C ASP A 59 -7.68 -4.56 -8.89
N GLN A 60 -8.90 -5.11 -8.97
CA GLN A 60 -10.13 -4.39 -8.67
C GLN A 60 -10.52 -4.54 -7.19
N LEU A 61 -10.57 -3.42 -6.47
CA LEU A 61 -10.96 -3.33 -5.06
C LEU A 61 -12.31 -2.63 -4.92
N ASP A 62 -13.35 -3.42 -5.12
CA ASP A 62 -14.73 -3.03 -4.86
C ASP A 62 -15.11 -3.21 -3.37
N ARG A 63 -16.35 -2.85 -3.02
CA ARG A 63 -16.81 -2.88 -1.62
C ARG A 63 -16.71 -4.27 -0.99
N PRO A 64 -17.18 -5.36 -1.62
CA PRO A 64 -17.05 -6.70 -1.04
C PRO A 64 -15.61 -7.09 -0.72
N LEU A 65 -14.66 -6.77 -1.61
CA LEU A 65 -13.26 -7.13 -1.39
C LEU A 65 -12.61 -6.25 -0.32
N LEU A 66 -12.91 -4.95 -0.27
CA LEU A 66 -12.48 -4.04 0.79
C LEU A 66 -12.98 -4.48 2.17
N GLU A 67 -14.25 -4.88 2.27
CA GLU A 67 -14.84 -5.41 3.50
C GLU A 67 -14.11 -6.68 3.95
N ALA A 68 -13.90 -7.63 3.04
CA ALA A 68 -13.23 -8.89 3.34
C ALA A 68 -11.77 -8.68 3.79
N LEU A 69 -11.04 -7.75 3.16
CA LEU A 69 -9.69 -7.36 3.56
C LEU A 69 -9.69 -6.74 4.97
N TRP A 70 -10.65 -5.86 5.25
CA TRP A 70 -10.80 -5.23 6.55
C TRP A 70 -11.11 -6.27 7.64
N GLN A 71 -11.99 -7.23 7.38
CA GLN A 71 -12.32 -8.30 8.31
C GLN A 71 -11.11 -9.17 8.69
N ILE A 72 -10.18 -9.41 7.76
CA ILE A 72 -8.96 -10.20 8.02
C ILE A 72 -7.78 -9.38 8.58
N GLY A 73 -8.00 -8.10 8.88
CA GLY A 73 -7.03 -7.26 9.59
C GLY A 73 -6.21 -6.30 8.72
N VAL A 74 -6.45 -6.25 7.40
CA VAL A 74 -5.78 -5.26 6.53
C VAL A 74 -6.35 -3.88 6.84
N ARG A 75 -5.47 -2.89 6.99
CA ARG A 75 -5.85 -1.50 7.30
C ARG A 75 -5.28 -0.47 6.34
N LYS A 76 -4.29 -0.87 5.53
CA LYS A 76 -3.55 0.03 4.65
C LYS A 76 -3.40 -0.59 3.26
N ILE A 77 -3.52 0.23 2.23
CA ILE A 77 -3.46 -0.17 0.82
C ILE A 77 -2.49 0.77 0.11
N ILE A 78 -1.48 0.21 -0.56
CA ILE A 78 -0.67 0.94 -1.52
C ILE A 78 -1.01 0.42 -2.91
N THR A 79 -1.33 1.32 -3.83
CA THR A 79 -1.34 0.97 -5.27
C THR A 79 -0.07 1.47 -5.93
N ARG A 80 0.47 0.65 -6.83
CA ARG A 80 1.66 0.94 -7.64
C ARG A 80 1.32 1.69 -8.93
N SER A 81 0.15 2.31 -8.98
CA SER A 81 -0.33 3.14 -10.08
C SER A 81 -0.42 4.61 -9.67
N MET A 82 -0.50 5.49 -10.66
CA MET A 82 -0.80 6.91 -10.44
C MET A 82 -2.29 7.12 -10.13
N THR A 83 -3.18 6.33 -10.73
CA THR A 83 -4.64 6.47 -10.59
C THR A 83 -5.19 5.57 -9.49
N LEU A 84 -6.42 5.84 -9.06
CA LEU A 84 -7.14 5.08 -8.04
C LEU A 84 -8.46 4.50 -8.55
N ASN A 85 -8.70 4.53 -9.87
CA ASN A 85 -9.99 4.16 -10.47
C ASN A 85 -10.40 2.71 -10.18
N HIS A 86 -9.43 1.86 -9.85
CA HIS A 86 -9.62 0.44 -9.50
C HIS A 86 -9.96 0.24 -8.01
N ILE A 87 -10.15 1.30 -7.21
CA ILE A 87 -10.44 1.23 -5.78
C ILE A 87 -11.69 2.05 -5.47
N ASP A 88 -12.67 1.49 -4.76
CA ASP A 88 -13.76 2.27 -4.15
C ASP A 88 -13.22 3.05 -2.93
N ILE A 89 -12.56 4.18 -3.21
CA ILE A 89 -11.92 5.03 -2.18
C ILE A 89 -12.93 5.60 -1.17
N HIS A 90 -14.19 5.78 -1.58
CA HIS A 90 -15.24 6.27 -0.71
C HIS A 90 -15.60 5.20 0.34
N TYR A 91 -15.78 3.96 -0.09
CA TYR A 91 -16.04 2.86 0.84
C TYR A 91 -14.83 2.52 1.72
N ALA A 92 -13.62 2.55 1.15
CA ALA A 92 -12.41 2.39 1.95
C ALA A 92 -12.31 3.46 3.06
N SER A 93 -12.76 4.69 2.80
CA SER A 93 -12.85 5.75 3.82
C SER A 93 -13.86 5.44 4.91
N THR A 94 -15.01 4.84 4.60
CA THR A 94 -15.99 4.45 5.65
C THR A 94 -15.41 3.38 6.58
N LEU A 95 -14.53 2.52 6.05
CA LEU A 95 -13.78 1.52 6.81
C LEU A 95 -12.53 2.08 7.52
N LYS A 96 -12.23 3.38 7.36
CA LYS A 96 -11.01 4.05 7.86
C LYS A 96 -9.71 3.37 7.38
N MET A 97 -9.73 2.81 6.16
CA MET A 97 -8.54 2.23 5.54
C MET A 97 -7.67 3.33 4.93
N HIS A 98 -6.35 3.28 5.19
CA HIS A 98 -5.43 4.23 4.59
C HIS A 98 -5.08 3.81 3.17
N ILE A 99 -5.13 4.74 2.22
CA ILE A 99 -4.78 4.49 0.82
C ILE A 99 -3.62 5.39 0.41
N ALA A 100 -2.66 4.81 -0.31
CA ALA A 100 -1.58 5.52 -0.95
C ALA A 100 -1.41 5.10 -2.42
N ASN A 101 -1.08 6.06 -3.29
CA ASN A 101 -0.68 5.78 -4.67
C ASN A 101 0.82 6.09 -4.87
N THR A 102 1.32 5.90 -6.10
CA THR A 102 2.66 6.33 -6.51
C THR A 102 2.54 7.50 -7.51
N PRO A 103 2.48 8.77 -7.04
CA PRO A 103 2.20 9.93 -7.89
C PRO A 103 3.40 10.40 -8.75
N SER A 104 4.35 9.50 -9.05
CA SER A 104 5.64 9.87 -9.66
C SER A 104 5.47 10.44 -11.08
N LYS A 105 6.24 11.49 -11.40
CA LYS A 105 6.40 11.98 -12.78
C LYS A 105 7.25 11.03 -13.64
N ASP A 106 8.04 10.17 -13.00
CA ASP A 106 8.81 9.12 -13.64
C ASP A 106 8.06 7.78 -13.49
N PRO A 107 7.47 7.26 -14.58
CA PRO A 107 6.75 5.99 -14.57
C PRO A 107 7.69 4.77 -14.67
N SER A 108 9.00 4.92 -14.53
CA SER A 108 9.93 3.79 -14.52
C SER A 108 9.59 2.77 -13.42
N PRO A 109 9.73 1.46 -13.67
CA PRO A 109 9.56 0.43 -12.64
C PRO A 109 10.37 0.68 -11.37
N GLU A 110 11.61 1.18 -11.52
CA GLU A 110 12.51 1.53 -10.43
C GLU A 110 11.93 2.63 -9.54
N SER A 111 11.44 3.71 -10.17
CA SER A 111 10.79 4.85 -9.49
C SER A 111 9.53 4.40 -8.74
N ILE A 112 8.69 3.59 -9.37
CA ILE A 112 7.46 3.05 -8.76
C ILE A 112 7.80 2.16 -7.56
N ALA A 113 8.76 1.23 -7.69
CA ALA A 113 9.22 0.38 -6.60
C ALA A 113 9.78 1.21 -5.43
N MET A 114 10.63 2.20 -5.72
CA MET A 114 11.18 3.10 -4.72
C MET A 114 10.08 3.86 -3.96
N GLN A 115 9.14 4.48 -4.67
CA GLN A 115 8.05 5.22 -4.04
C GLN A 115 7.12 4.32 -3.21
N THR A 116 6.87 3.09 -3.67
CA THR A 116 6.09 2.08 -2.94
C THR A 116 6.73 1.78 -1.58
N ILE A 117 8.04 1.59 -1.54
CA ILE A 117 8.77 1.33 -0.29
C ILE A 117 8.87 2.58 0.57
N VAL A 118 9.10 3.77 -0.01
CA VAL A 118 9.10 5.04 0.74
C VAL A 118 7.76 5.24 1.47
N ASN A 119 6.64 4.88 0.83
CA ASN A 119 5.33 4.92 1.47
C ASN A 119 5.26 3.96 2.69
N LEU A 120 5.78 2.74 2.57
CA LEU A 120 5.89 1.81 3.69
C LEU A 120 6.79 2.34 4.82
N HIS A 121 7.96 2.87 4.49
CA HIS A 121 8.88 3.45 5.48
C HIS A 121 8.22 4.57 6.26
N ASN A 122 7.48 5.46 5.58
CA ASN A 122 6.80 6.56 6.23
C ASN A 122 5.68 6.05 7.15
N TRP A 123 4.88 5.07 6.71
CA TRP A 123 3.87 4.47 7.58
C TRP A 123 4.45 3.70 8.77
N GLY A 124 5.57 2.99 8.61
CA GLY A 124 6.29 2.35 9.71
C GLY A 124 6.85 3.37 10.72
N ASN A 125 6.99 4.62 10.31
CA ASN A 125 7.42 5.74 11.16
C ASN A 125 6.26 6.65 11.60
N ASN A 126 5.00 6.25 11.40
CA ASN A 126 3.80 7.05 11.69
C ASN A 126 3.80 8.43 11.01
N LYS A 127 4.37 8.53 9.80
CA LYS A 127 4.39 9.76 9.00
C LYS A 127 3.28 9.76 7.95
N CYS A 128 2.73 10.94 7.67
CA CYS A 128 1.85 11.14 6.53
C CYS A 128 2.64 11.10 5.22
N LEU A 129 1.99 10.64 4.14
CA LEU A 129 2.61 10.48 2.82
C LEU A 129 2.43 11.70 1.90
N GLY A 130 1.86 12.80 2.42
CA GLY A 130 1.61 14.02 1.64
C GLY A 130 0.75 13.73 0.42
N ASN A 131 1.24 14.12 -0.77
CA ASN A 131 0.53 13.98 -2.04
C ASN A 131 0.23 12.53 -2.45
N ALA A 132 0.93 11.55 -1.89
CA ALA A 132 0.63 10.14 -2.14
C ALA A 132 -0.57 9.62 -1.33
N CYS A 133 -1.00 10.34 -0.29
CA CYS A 133 -2.04 9.89 0.65
C CYS A 133 -3.44 10.32 0.20
N HIS A 134 -4.40 9.39 0.25
CA HIS A 134 -5.79 9.62 -0.17
C HIS A 134 -6.81 9.38 0.95
N CYS A 135 -6.40 9.53 2.21
CA CYS A 135 -7.31 9.40 3.35
C CYS A 135 -8.33 10.56 3.35
N SER A 136 -9.63 10.26 3.29
CA SER A 136 -10.72 11.25 3.42
C SER A 136 -11.36 11.30 4.81
N PHE A 137 -10.76 10.63 5.80
CA PHE A 137 -11.14 10.69 7.22
C PHE A 137 -10.11 11.47 8.05
N ASP A 138 -10.49 11.85 9.27
CA ASP A 138 -9.60 12.47 10.25
C ASP A 138 -8.45 11.53 10.60
N CYS A 139 -7.28 11.82 10.03
CA CYS A 139 -6.08 11.02 10.19
C CYS A 139 -5.11 11.74 11.13
N GLU A 140 -4.70 11.09 12.21
CA GLU A 140 -3.74 11.63 13.19
C GLU A 140 -2.41 12.01 12.52
N ASN A 141 -1.98 11.23 11.52
CA ASN A 141 -0.74 11.50 10.79
C ASN A 141 -0.80 12.80 9.97
N LYS A 142 -1.99 13.27 9.53
CA LYS A 142 -2.13 14.57 8.83
C LYS A 142 -1.82 15.76 9.74
N LYS A 143 -2.09 15.65 11.04
CA LYS A 143 -1.88 16.74 12.01
C LYS A 143 -0.40 17.13 12.15
N HIS A 144 0.52 16.20 11.85
CA HIS A 144 1.96 16.45 11.89
C HIS A 144 2.52 17.24 10.69
N LEU A 145 1.73 17.45 9.63
CA LEU A 145 2.15 18.27 8.48
C LEU A 145 1.77 19.76 8.62
N LEU A 146 0.76 20.09 9.44
CA LEU A 146 0.27 21.47 9.61
C LEU A 146 0.97 22.23 10.76
N ASN A 147 1.85 21.55 11.51
CA ASN A 147 2.56 22.11 12.66
C ASN A 147 4.07 22.33 12.37
N LYS A 148 4.45 22.52 11.10
CA LYS A 148 5.82 22.86 10.68
C LYS A 148 5.84 24.10 9.82
#